data_AF-A0A948U5N0-F1
#
_entry.id   AF-A0A948U5N0-F1
#
_cell.length_a   1.000
_cell.length_b   1.000
_cell.length_c   1.000
_cell.angle_alpha   90.00
_cell.angle_beta   90.00
_cell.angle_gamma   90.00
#
_symmetry.space_group_name_H-M   'P 1'
#
loop_
_entity.id
_entity.type
_entity.pdbx_description
1 polymer ?
#
loop_
_entity_poly.entity_id
_entity_poly.type
_entity_poly.pdbx_seq_one_letter_code
_entity_poly.pdbx_strand_id
1 'polypeptide(L)' 'MGIVRLGYVKAKAEMAFAGKSVTENFSGTVYGIGVKHAFSRNVAAVLEYQSVVFSGKTIEGTNYKPTSNGVMMGVQVGF' A
#
# COMPACT_ATOMS: atom_id res chain seq x y z
N MET A 1 6.72 -20.52 -0.43
CA MET A 1 7.57 -19.70 -1.32
C MET A 1 7.58 -18.28 -0.81
N GLY A 2 8.75 -17.68 -0.63
CA GLY A 2 8.85 -16.26 -0.26
C GLY A 2 8.58 -15.36 -1.46
N ILE A 3 7.97 -14.20 -1.23
CA ILE A 3 7.74 -13.16 -2.24
C ILE A 3 8.27 -11.83 -1.74
N VAL A 4 8.84 -11.05 -2.66
CA VAL A 4 9.24 -9.66 -2.43
C VAL A 4 8.56 -8.81 -3.47
N ARG A 5 8.03 -7.66 -3.05
CA ARG A 5 7.38 -6.68 -3.89
C ARG A 5 8.14 -5.36 -3.84
N LEU A 6 8.42 -4.82 -5.01
CA LEU A 6 8.81 -3.43 -5.20
C LEU A 6 7.86 -2.84 -6.23
N GLY A 7 7.22 -1.73 -5.90
CA GLY A 7 6.26 -1.11 -6.79
C GLY A 7 6.19 0.40 -6.62
N TYR A 8 5.64 1.05 -7.65
CA TYR A 8 5.29 2.46 -7.60
C TYR A 8 3.79 2.60 -7.35
N VAL A 9 3.40 3.50 -6.44
CA VAL A 9 2.01 3.73 -6.09
C VAL A 9 1.65 5.22 -6.19
N LYS A 10 0.43 5.50 -6.65
CA LYS A 10 -0.20 6.82 -6.55
C LYS A 10 -1.42 6.68 -5.65
N ALA A 11 -1.53 7.53 -4.63
CA ALA A 11 -2.65 7.61 -3.72
C ALA A 11 -3.27 9.01 -3.78
N LYS A 12 -4.59 9.09 -3.57
CA LYS A 12 -5.32 10.34 -3.41
C LYS A 12 -5.58 10.54 -1.93
N ALA A 13 -5.17 11.68 -1.39
CA ALA A 13 -5.48 12.10 -0.03
C ALA A 13 -6.56 13.17 -0.09
N GLU A 14 -7.64 12.95 0.65
CA GLU A 14 -8.71 13.92 0.84
C GLU A 14 -8.65 14.36 2.30
N MET A 15 -8.31 15.63 2.52
CA MET A 15 -8.18 16.23 3.84
C MET A 15 -9.27 17.27 4.02
N ALA A 16 -10.03 17.19 5.10
CA ALA A 16 -11.01 18.19 5.48
C ALA A 16 -10.58 18.86 6.78
N PHE A 17 -10.21 20.14 6.71
CA PHE A 17 -9.86 20.95 7.89
C PHE A 17 -10.73 22.22 7.90
N ALA A 18 -11.43 22.45 9.02
CA ALA A 18 -12.20 23.67 9.28
C ALA A 18 -13.10 24.15 8.11
N GLY A 19 -13.80 23.23 7.45
CA GLY A 19 -14.73 23.54 6.35
C GLY A 19 -14.10 23.69 4.97
N LYS A 20 -12.78 23.49 4.83
CA LYS A 20 -12.09 23.38 3.54
C LYS A 20 -11.73 21.92 3.27
N SER A 21 -12.09 21.45 2.08
CA SER A 21 -11.68 20.15 1.57
C SER A 21 -10.54 20.33 0.57
N VAL A 22 -9.38 19.80 0.90
CA VAL A 22 -8.20 19.77 0.02
C VAL A 22 -8.00 18.36 -0.48
N THR A 23 -7.90 18.21 -1.78
CA THR A 23 -7.63 16.93 -2.44
C THR A 23 -6.25 17.00 -3.07
N GLU A 24 -5.35 16.11 -2.66
CA GLU A 24 -3.98 16.07 -3.16
C GLU A 24 -3.56 14.65 -3.53
N ASN A 25 -2.79 14.54 -4.61
CA ASN A 25 -2.26 13.27 -5.06
C ASN A 25 -0.84 13.06 -4.54
N PHE A 26 -0.59 11.91 -3.94
CA PHE A 26 0.72 11.50 -3.45
C PHE A 26 1.25 10.34 -4.28
N SER A 27 2.54 10.39 -4.63
CA SER A 27 3.25 9.27 -5.23
C SER A 27 4.24 8.69 -4.24
N GLY A 28 4.48 7.39 -4.33
CA GLY A 28 5.36 6.70 -3.41
C GLY A 28 5.87 5.37 -3.95
N THR A 29 6.71 4.74 -3.15
CA THR A 29 7.22 3.40 -3.40
C THR A 29 6.61 2.46 -2.37
N VAL A 30 6.11 1.32 -2.84
CA VAL A 30 5.67 0.20 -2.01
C VAL A 30 6.76 -0.86 -1.97
N TYR A 31 7.07 -1.30 -0.76
CA TYR A 31 7.94 -2.42 -0.46
C TYR A 31 7.11 -3.48 0.24
N GLY A 32 7.19 -4.72 -0.20
CA GLY A 32 6.44 -5.82 0.41
C GLY A 32 7.32 -7.04 0.60
N ILE A 33 7.12 -7.74 1.70
CA ILE A 33 7.68 -9.08 1.93
C ILE A 33 6.56 -10.01 2.34
N GLY A 34 6.56 -11.23 1.81
CA GLY A 34 5.47 -12.14 2.07
C GLY A 34 5.82 -13.59 1.83
N VAL A 35 4.84 -14.42 2.11
CA VAL A 35 4.88 -15.87 1.92
C VAL A 35 3.63 -16.31 1.19
N LYS A 36 3.82 -17.24 0.25
CA LYS A 36 2.76 -17.98 -0.42
C LYS A 36 2.88 -19.45 -0.05
N HIS A 37 1.75 -20.06 0.33
CA HIS A 37 1.66 -21.47 0.63
C HIS A 37 0.52 -22.10 -0.19
N ALA A 38 0.85 -23.15 -0.95
CA ALA A 38 -0.14 -23.94 -1.68
C ALA A 38 -0.64 -25.07 -0.77
N PHE A 39 -1.92 -25.06 -0.43
CA PHE A 39 -2.55 -26.13 0.35
C PHE A 39 -2.93 -27.32 -0.53
N SER A 40 -3.28 -27.05 -1.79
CA SER A 40 -3.59 -28.06 -2.78
C SER A 40 -3.11 -27.60 -4.17
N ARG A 41 -3.29 -28.44 -5.19
CA ARG A 41 -2.96 -28.07 -6.59
C ARG A 41 -3.75 -26.86 -7.08
N ASN A 42 -4.90 -26.59 -6.48
CA ASN A 42 -5.83 -25.56 -6.91
C ASN A 42 -5.99 -24.42 -5.90
N VAL A 43 -5.43 -24.54 -4.69
CA VAL A 43 -5.64 -23.54 -3.63
C VAL A 43 -4.31 -23.14 -3.02
N ALA A 44 -4.06 -21.84 -2.97
CA ALA A 44 -2.94 -21.25 -2.25
C ALA A 44 -3.38 -20.04 -1.44
N ALA A 45 -2.76 -19.82 -0.28
CA ALA A 45 -2.87 -18.56 0.44
C ALA A 45 -1.59 -17.73 0.29
N VAL A 46 -1.76 -16.42 0.38
CA VAL A 46 -0.69 -15.42 0.39
C VAL A 46 -0.88 -14.54 1.62
N LEU A 47 0.22 -14.30 2.33
CA LEU A 47 0.32 -13.32 3.39
C LEU A 47 1.51 -12.41 3.07
N GLU A 48 1.28 -11.10 2.96
CA GLU A 48 2.30 -10.11 2.61
C GLU A 48 2.21 -8.91 3.55
N TYR A 49 3.33 -8.51 4.15
CA TYR A 49 3.45 -7.23 4.83
C TYR A 49 3.98 -6.20 3.85
N GLN A 50 3.28 -5.07 3.73
CA GLN A 50 3.61 -3.98 2.82
C GLN A 50 3.86 -2.68 3.58
N SER A 51 4.88 -1.94 3.16
CA SER A 51 5.21 -0.60 3.61
C SER A 51 5.26 0.34 2.42
N VAL A 52 4.56 1.45 2.53
CA VAL A 52 4.46 2.48 1.50
C VAL A 52 5.07 3.76 2.04
N VAL A 53 6.08 4.24 1.33
CA VAL A 53 6.73 5.52 1.60
C VAL A 53 6.33 6.49 0.51
N PHE A 54 5.54 7.51 0.87
CA PHE A 54 5.16 8.57 -0.05
C PHE A 54 6.20 9.69 -0.06
N SER A 55 6.28 10.37 -1.21
CA SER A 55 7.05 11.60 -1.35
C SER A 55 6.40 12.68 -0.50
N GLY A 56 7.22 13.45 0.22
CA GLY A 56 6.73 14.58 1.01
C GLY A 56 6.14 15.67 0.12
N LYS A 57 5.06 16.31 0.57
CA LYS A 57 4.46 17.47 -0.08
C LYS A 57 4.10 18.53 0.95
N THR A 58 4.31 19.80 0.56
CA THR A 58 3.85 20.94 1.35
C THR A 58 2.43 21.30 0.92
N ILE A 59 1.49 21.26 1.84
CA ILE A 59 0.08 21.60 1.61
C ILE A 59 -0.28 22.69 2.62
N GLU A 60 -0.73 23.84 2.13
CA GLU A 60 -1.10 25.01 2.96
C GLU A 60 -0.02 25.40 4.01
N GLY A 61 1.27 25.30 3.62
CA GLY A 61 2.40 25.63 4.50
C GLY A 61 2.82 24.55 5.49
N THR A 62 2.12 23.41 5.52
CA THR A 62 2.47 22.26 6.36
C THR A 62 3.10 21.14 5.52
N ASN A 63 4.19 20.55 6.01
CA ASN A 63 4.85 19.43 5.33
C ASN A 63 4.20 18.10 5.72
N TYR A 64 3.61 17.44 4.73
CA TYR A 64 3.01 16.12 4.88
C TYR A 64 3.91 15.07 4.22
N LYS A 65 4.34 14.08 5.01
CA LYS A 65 5.03 12.89 4.52
C LYS A 65 4.28 11.66 5.01
N PRO A 66 3.18 11.29 4.34
CA PRO A 66 2.42 10.12 4.76
C PRO A 66 3.26 8.85 4.57
N THR A 67 3.05 7.91 5.48
CA THR A 67 3.57 6.54 5.39
C THR A 67 2.42 5.60 5.71
N SER A 68 2.32 4.49 4.99
CA SER A 68 1.28 3.49 5.25
C SER A 68 1.92 2.12 5.36
N ASN A 69 1.57 1.37 6.40
CA ASN A 69 1.95 -0.02 6.56
C ASN A 69 0.68 -0.87 6.61
N GLY A 70 0.70 -2.03 5.97
CA GLY A 70 -0.46 -2.90 5.91
C GLY A 70 -0.09 -4.36 5.78
N VAL A 71 -1.07 -5.21 6.06
CA VAL A 71 -0.99 -6.65 5.82
C VAL A 71 -1.99 -6.98 4.71
N MET A 72 -1.52 -7.61 3.65
CA MET A 72 -2.34 -8.20 2.61
C MET A 72 -2.49 -9.69 2.88
N MET A 73 -3.72 -10.17 2.90
CA MET A 73 -4.03 -11.59 2.89
C MET A 73 -4.84 -11.90 1.64
N GLY A 74 -4.55 -13.03 0.99
CA GLY A 74 -5.26 -13.45 -0.20
C GLY A 74 -5.35 -14.96 -0.30
N VAL A 75 -6.42 -15.43 -0.94
CA VAL A 75 -6.58 -16.83 -1.35
C VAL A 75 -6.63 -16.86 -2.87
N GLN A 76 -5.79 -17.68 -3.48
CA GLN A 76 -5.77 -17.94 -4.91
C GLN A 76 -6.41 -19.30 -5.17
N VAL A 77 -7.43 -19.31 -6.02
CA VAL A 77 -8.10 -20.53 -6.51
C VAL A 77 -7.82 -20.68 -8.00
N GLY A 78 -7.27 -21.82 -8.42
CA GLY A 78 -7.03 -22.17 -9.81
C GLY A 78 -8.14 -23.07 -10.36
N PHE A 79 -8.60 -22.77 -11.57
CA PHE A 79 -9.53 -23.60 -12.35
C PHE A 79 -8.77 -24.39 -13.41
#